data_AF-U5QKY3-F1
#
_entry.id   AF-U5QKY3-F1
#
_cell.length_a   1.000
_cell.length_b   1.000
_cell.length_c   1.000
_cell.angle_alpha   90.00
_cell.angle_beta   90.00
_cell.angle_gamma   90.00
#
_symmetry.space_group_name_H-M   'P 1'
#
loop_
_entity.id
_entity.type
_entity.pdbx_description
1 polymer ?
#
loop_
_entity_poly.entity_id
_entity_poly.type
_entity_poly.pdbx_seq_one_letter_code
_entity_poly.pdbx_strand_id
1 'polypeptide(L)'
;MAWVAQQNPQELFTTSIAEAEISYGVALLEAGQRRTQLESAVRQMFEQDFYRRILPFDSPAAVLYGPLVAQRRKLGKPIAQADAQIAAIVRAQAATLATRNIRDFTDCQLSLISPWQGS
;
A
#
# COMPACT_ATOMS: atom_id res chain seq x y z
N MET A 1 -2.43 -3.67 16.03
CA MET A 1 -1.71 -2.39 16.21
C MET A 1 -0.36 -2.55 16.91
N ALA A 2 -0.16 -3.54 17.78
CA ALA A 2 1.12 -3.76 18.46
C ALA A 2 2.33 -3.87 17.52
N TRP A 3 2.18 -4.52 16.36
CA TRP A 3 3.27 -4.65 15.38
C TRP A 3 3.79 -3.30 14.88
N VAL A 4 2.90 -2.39 14.47
CA VAL A 4 3.27 -1.04 13.98
C VAL A 4 3.97 -0.25 15.09
N ALA A 5 3.48 -0.34 16.33
CA ALA A 5 4.07 0.34 17.49
C ALA A 5 5.47 -0.19 17.85
N GLN A 6 5.86 -1.36 17.36
CA GLN A 6 7.19 -1.96 17.56
C GLN A 6 8.17 -1.60 16.43
N GLN A 7 7.70 -1.01 15.33
CA GLN A 7 8.57 -0.62 14.21
C GLN A 7 9.15 0.78 14.45
N ASN A 8 10.32 1.04 13.87
CA ASN A 8 10.84 2.40 13.73
C ASN A 8 9.93 3.16 12.74
N PRO A 9 9.25 4.26 13.15
CA PRO A 9 8.36 4.99 12.25
C PRO A 9 9.06 5.50 10.98
N GLN A 10 10.36 5.78 11.04
CA GLN A 10 11.14 6.25 9.89
C GLN A 10 11.37 5.16 8.83
N GLU A 11 11.18 3.89 9.18
CA GLU A 11 11.30 2.74 8.28
C GLU A 11 9.95 2.29 7.74
N LEU A 12 8.85 2.93 8.15
CA LEU A 12 7.52 2.69 7.64
C LEU A 12 7.21 3.64 6.48
N PHE A 13 6.76 3.06 5.38
CA PHE A 13 6.35 3.78 4.18
C PHE A 13 4.93 3.37 3.79
N THR A 14 4.26 4.23 3.05
CA THR A 14 3.01 3.91 2.36
C THR A 14 3.18 4.12 0.86
N THR A 15 2.24 3.65 0.05
CA THR A 15 2.25 3.88 -1.40
C THR A 15 1.25 4.98 -1.76
N SER A 16 1.49 5.66 -2.88
CA SER A 16 0.52 6.60 -3.44
C SER A 16 -0.82 5.93 -3.80
N ILE A 17 -0.81 4.60 -3.99
CA ILE A 17 -2.03 3.81 -4.24
C ILE A 17 -2.87 3.69 -2.97
N ALA A 18 -2.24 3.37 -1.84
CA ALA A 18 -2.94 3.34 -0.54
C ALA A 18 -3.43 4.74 -0.13
N GLU A 19 -2.67 5.79 -0.44
CA GLU A 19 -3.12 7.19 -0.28
C GLU A 19 -4.39 7.48 -1.10
N ALA A 20 -4.42 7.07 -2.36
CA ALA A 20 -5.58 7.23 -3.22
C ALA A 20 -6.81 6.44 -2.69
N GLU A 21 -6.62 5.20 -2.26
CA GLU A 21 -7.70 4.37 -1.70
C GLU A 21 -8.31 4.97 -0.44
N ILE A 22 -7.47 5.43 0.49
CA ILE A 22 -7.91 6.07 1.73
C ILE A 22 -8.65 7.37 1.42
N SER A 23 -8.09 8.21 0.54
CA SER A 23 -8.71 9.47 0.12
C SER A 23 -10.06 9.24 -0.55
N TYR A 24 -10.17 8.21 -1.41
CA TYR A 24 -11.42 7.81 -2.04
C TYR A 24 -12.46 7.36 -1.01
N GLY A 25 -12.07 6.50 -0.06
CA GLY A 25 -12.97 6.03 1.00
C GLY A 25 -13.54 7.18 1.84
N VAL A 26 -12.75 8.21 2.13
CA VAL A 26 -13.22 9.42 2.82
C VAL A 26 -14.15 10.25 1.93
N ALA A 27 -13.83 10.40 0.64
CA ALA A 27 -14.64 11.18 -0.30
C ALA A 27 -16.05 10.59 -0.53
N LEU A 28 -16.23 9.27 -0.35
CA LEU A 28 -17.52 8.60 -0.43
C LEU A 28 -18.46 8.91 0.76
N LEU A 29 -17.95 9.50 1.85
CA LEU A 29 -18.79 9.84 3.00
C LEU A 29 -19.69 11.03 2.71
N GLU A 30 -20.90 10.98 3.25
CA GLU A 30 -21.80 12.13 3.26
C GLU A 30 -21.18 13.32 4.00
N ALA A 31 -21.54 14.52 3.59
CA ALA A 31 -21.09 15.74 4.24
C ALA A 31 -21.55 15.76 5.71
N GLY A 32 -20.62 16.01 6.62
CA GLY A 32 -20.92 16.05 8.05
C GLY A 32 -19.67 15.93 8.91
N GLN A 33 -19.86 16.03 10.22
CA GLN A 33 -18.77 16.07 11.20
C GLN A 33 -17.81 14.88 11.09
N ARG A 34 -18.36 13.67 10.87
CA ARG A 34 -17.57 12.44 10.70
C ARG A 34 -16.60 12.54 9.53
N ARG A 35 -17.09 13.03 8.37
CA ARG A 35 -16.26 13.21 7.18
C ARG A 35 -15.16 14.22 7.44
N THR A 36 -15.49 15.39 7.98
CA THR A 36 -14.51 16.45 8.28
C THR A 36 -13.42 15.98 9.24
N GLN A 37 -13.79 15.22 10.28
CA GLN A 37 -12.81 14.64 11.21
C GLN A 37 -11.87 13.65 10.52
N LEU A 38 -12.42 12.77 9.66
CA LEU A 38 -11.61 11.81 8.91
C LEU A 38 -10.72 12.48 7.86
N GLU A 39 -11.22 13.50 7.14
CA GLU A 39 -10.42 14.29 6.21
C GLU A 39 -9.23 14.95 6.91
N SER A 40 -9.46 15.53 8.09
CA SER A 40 -8.39 16.13 8.91
C SER A 40 -7.37 15.09 9.38
N ALA A 41 -7.83 13.93 9.87
CA ALA A 41 -6.96 12.87 10.35
C ALA A 41 -6.11 12.26 9.23
N VAL A 42 -6.71 12.00 8.06
CA VAL A 42 -6.01 11.48 6.88
C VAL A 42 -4.98 12.49 6.37
N ARG A 43 -5.34 13.78 6.31
CA ARG A 43 -4.39 14.83 5.94
C ARG A 43 -3.19 14.86 6.89
N GLN A 44 -3.44 14.86 8.19
CA GLN A 44 -2.38 14.84 9.20
C GLN A 44 -1.47 13.63 9.04
N MET A 45 -2.05 12.44 8.84
CA MET A 45 -1.30 11.21 8.63
C MET A 45 -0.36 11.31 7.41
N PHE A 46 -0.81 11.85 6.27
CA PHE A 46 0.05 11.96 5.07
C PHE A 46 1.04 13.13 5.14
N GLU A 47 0.62 14.30 5.62
CA GLU A 47 1.44 15.50 5.64
C GLU A 47 2.45 15.54 6.80
N GLN A 48 2.22 14.76 7.86
CA GLN A 48 3.09 14.72 9.04
C GLN A 48 3.66 13.31 9.24
N ASP A 49 2.81 12.31 9.45
CA ASP A 49 3.26 10.96 9.83
C ASP A 49 3.88 10.16 8.69
N PHE A 50 3.65 10.54 7.43
CA PHE A 50 4.26 9.92 6.24
C PHE A 50 4.91 10.95 5.32
N TYR A 51 5.23 12.15 5.83
CA TYR A 51 5.91 13.17 5.04
C TYR A 51 7.19 12.61 4.40
N ARG A 52 7.30 12.71 3.06
CA ARG A 52 8.37 12.13 2.23
C ARG A 52 8.53 10.60 2.32
N ARG A 53 7.55 9.89 2.89
CA ARG A 53 7.50 8.43 2.99
C ARG A 53 6.29 7.83 2.26
N ILE A 54 5.78 8.56 1.29
CA ILE A 54 4.79 8.10 0.31
C ILE A 54 5.55 7.73 -0.96
N LEU A 55 5.55 6.44 -1.29
CA LEU A 55 6.24 5.89 -2.45
C LEU A 55 5.34 6.00 -3.69
N PRO A 56 5.75 6.74 -4.73
CA PRO A 56 4.92 6.94 -5.93
C PRO A 56 4.93 5.70 -6.84
N PHE A 57 3.86 5.53 -7.62
CA PHE A 57 3.91 4.70 -8.83
C PHE A 57 4.64 5.46 -9.95
N ASP A 58 5.96 5.42 -9.92
CA ASP A 58 6.85 6.12 -10.86
C ASP A 58 7.31 5.21 -12.02
N SER A 59 8.22 5.71 -12.87
CA SER A 59 8.71 4.97 -14.04
C SER A 59 9.39 3.64 -13.68
N PRO A 60 10.29 3.56 -12.66
CA PRO A 60 10.80 2.29 -12.14
C PRO A 60 9.70 1.29 -11.78
N ALA A 61 8.68 1.70 -11.02
CA ALA A 61 7.56 0.84 -10.69
C ALA A 61 6.76 0.42 -11.94
N ALA A 62 6.52 1.34 -12.87
CA ALA A 62 5.77 1.07 -14.10
C ALA A 62 6.47 0.02 -15.00
N VAL A 63 7.80 0.03 -15.08
CA VAL A 63 8.57 -0.98 -15.81
C VAL A 63 8.41 -2.39 -15.20
N LEU A 64 8.30 -2.49 -13.87
CA LEU A 64 8.11 -3.77 -13.17
C LEU A 64 6.66 -4.27 -13.22
N TYR A 65 5.68 -3.38 -13.38
CA TYR A 65 4.25 -3.70 -13.41
C TYR A 65 3.89 -4.68 -14.53
N GLY A 66 4.30 -4.40 -15.77
CA GLY A 66 3.92 -5.18 -16.95
C GLY A 66 4.31 -6.66 -16.85
N PRO A 67 5.60 -6.98 -16.62
CA PRO A 67 6.06 -8.36 -16.41
C PRO A 67 5.37 -9.06 -15.24
N LEU A 68 5.13 -8.36 -14.12
CA LEU A 68 4.46 -8.90 -12.95
C LEU A 68 3.02 -9.35 -13.29
N VAL A 69 2.23 -8.48 -13.91
CA VAL A 69 0.84 -8.78 -14.27
C VAL A 69 0.78 -9.91 -15.32
N ALA A 70 1.68 -9.87 -16.31
CA ALA A 70 1.75 -10.91 -17.34
C ALA A 70 2.11 -12.28 -16.73
N GLN A 71 3.06 -12.34 -15.79
CA GLN A 71 3.43 -13.55 -15.08
C GLN A 71 2.25 -14.11 -14.27
N ARG A 72 1.60 -13.27 -13.46
CA ARG A 72 0.42 -13.64 -12.66
C ARG A 72 -0.70 -14.22 -13.53
N ARG A 73 -0.96 -13.59 -14.68
CA ARG A 73 -1.95 -14.08 -15.64
C ARG A 73 -1.58 -15.44 -16.23
N LYS A 74 -0.31 -15.65 -16.61
CA LYS A 74 0.17 -16.95 -17.14
C LYS A 74 0.07 -18.08 -16.11
N LEU A 75 0.19 -17.75 -14.81
CA LEU A 75 0.02 -18.71 -13.71
C LEU A 75 -1.45 -19.00 -13.38
N GLY A 76 -2.42 -18.43 -14.12
CA GLY A 76 -3.85 -18.57 -13.83
C GLY A 76 -4.31 -17.86 -12.56
N LYS A 77 -3.49 -16.93 -12.04
CA LYS A 77 -3.76 -16.17 -10.82
C LYS A 77 -3.72 -14.68 -11.14
N PRO A 78 -4.73 -14.09 -11.80
CA PRO A 78 -4.74 -12.66 -12.05
C PRO A 78 -4.65 -11.87 -10.72
N ILE A 79 -4.16 -10.64 -10.81
CA ILE A 79 -4.01 -9.71 -9.69
C ILE A 79 -4.76 -8.43 -10.01
N ALA A 80 -5.38 -7.80 -9.02
CA ALA A 80 -6.05 -6.52 -9.20
C ALA A 80 -5.02 -5.44 -9.60
N GLN A 81 -5.48 -4.44 -10.37
CA GLN A 81 -4.59 -3.38 -10.85
C GLN A 81 -3.91 -2.63 -9.70
N ALA A 82 -4.67 -2.25 -8.65
CA ALA A 82 -4.15 -1.55 -7.48
C ALA A 82 -3.09 -2.39 -6.76
N ASP A 83 -3.36 -3.67 -6.50
CA ASP A 83 -2.40 -4.59 -5.88
C ASP A 83 -1.14 -4.77 -6.74
N ALA A 84 -1.27 -4.84 -8.06
CA ALA A 84 -0.13 -4.93 -8.96
C ALA A 84 0.71 -3.65 -8.96
N GLN A 85 0.10 -2.47 -8.85
CA GLN A 85 0.82 -1.21 -8.69
C GLN A 85 1.55 -1.16 -7.35
N ILE A 86 0.89 -1.55 -6.24
CA ILE A 86 1.52 -1.66 -4.92
C ILE A 86 2.72 -2.62 -4.99
N ALA A 87 2.53 -3.81 -5.55
CA ALA A 87 3.59 -4.79 -5.69
C ALA A 87 4.77 -4.26 -6.49
N ALA A 88 4.51 -3.56 -7.59
CA ALA A 88 5.55 -2.97 -8.42
C ALA A 88 6.34 -1.86 -7.70
N ILE A 89 5.66 -1.00 -6.92
CA ILE A 89 6.31 0.02 -6.08
C ILE A 89 7.23 -0.65 -5.05
N VAL A 90 6.72 -1.65 -4.33
CA VAL A 90 7.49 -2.35 -3.29
C VAL A 90 8.73 -3.02 -3.89
N ARG A 91 8.62 -3.64 -5.08
CA ARG A 91 9.76 -4.22 -5.80
C ARG A 91 10.78 -3.16 -6.21
N ALA A 92 10.33 -2.03 -6.74
CA ALA A 92 11.22 -0.95 -7.20
C ALA A 92 12.07 -0.39 -6.04
N GLN A 93 11.51 -0.40 -4.82
CA GLN A 93 12.17 0.08 -3.61
C GLN A 93 12.91 -1.00 -2.83
N ALA A 94 12.94 -2.25 -3.32
CA ALA A 94 13.46 -3.41 -2.59
C ALA A 94 12.91 -3.53 -1.15
N ALA A 95 11.65 -3.11 -0.94
CA ALA A 95 11.02 -3.05 0.36
C ALA A 95 10.30 -4.37 0.72
N THR A 96 9.86 -4.47 1.97
CA THR A 96 8.98 -5.56 2.44
C THR A 96 7.56 -5.04 2.56
N LEU A 97 6.59 -5.76 1.98
CA LEU A 97 5.18 -5.39 2.06
C LEU A 97 4.53 -5.98 3.31
N ALA A 98 4.10 -5.10 4.21
CA ALA A 98 3.23 -5.44 5.32
C ALA A 98 1.76 -5.44 4.86
N THR A 99 1.11 -6.60 4.84
CA THR A 99 -0.30 -6.71 4.40
C THR A 99 -1.04 -7.82 5.13
N ARG A 100 -2.34 -7.63 5.35
CA ARG A 100 -3.23 -8.71 5.84
C ARG A 100 -3.48 -9.76 4.75
N ASN A 101 -3.50 -9.35 3.49
CA ASN A 101 -3.90 -10.18 2.36
C ASN A 101 -2.68 -10.79 1.65
N ILE A 102 -1.85 -11.52 2.39
CA ILE A 102 -0.62 -12.16 1.87
C ILE A 102 -0.88 -12.95 0.58
N ARG A 103 -2.05 -13.62 0.49
CA ARG A 103 -2.46 -14.44 -0.65
C ARG A 103 -2.52 -13.66 -1.97
N ASP A 104 -2.93 -12.39 -1.94
CA ASP A 104 -3.10 -11.58 -3.15
C ASP A 104 -1.73 -11.20 -3.76
N PHE A 105 -0.69 -11.18 -2.93
CA PHE A 105 0.69 -10.85 -3.32
C PHE A 105 1.59 -12.08 -3.48
N THR A 106 1.03 -13.29 -3.36
CA THR A 106 1.77 -14.52 -3.70
C THR A 106 2.24 -14.48 -5.16
N ASP A 107 3.40 -15.09 -5.43
CA ASP A 107 3.99 -15.14 -6.77
C ASP A 107 4.37 -13.76 -7.36
N CYS A 108 4.38 -12.69 -6.54
CA CYS A 108 4.80 -11.34 -6.97
C CYS A 108 6.30 -11.04 -6.73
N GLN A 109 7.07 -12.02 -6.24
CA GLN A 109 8.51 -11.87 -5.91
C GLN A 109 8.77 -10.75 -4.89
N LEU A 110 7.98 -10.75 -3.81
CA LEU A 110 8.04 -9.79 -2.72
C LEU A 110 8.40 -10.48 -1.40
N SER A 111 9.11 -9.76 -0.53
CA SER A 111 9.10 -10.05 0.89
C SER A 111 7.76 -9.61 1.48
N LEU A 112 7.07 -10.51 2.17
CA LEU A 112 5.75 -10.27 2.74
C LEU A 112 5.78 -10.48 4.25
N ILE A 113 5.20 -9.55 4.99
CA ILE A 113 4.95 -9.69 6.43
C ILE A 113 3.46 -9.54 6.67
N SER A 114 2.90 -10.37 7.56
CA SER A 114 1.56 -10.20 8.09
C SER A 114 1.62 -9.61 9.50
N PRO A 115 1.35 -8.31 9.69
CA PRO A 115 1.28 -7.66 11.01
C PRO A 115 0.25 -8.27 11.98
N TRP A 116 -0.60 -9.19 11.49
CA TRP A 116 -1.66 -9.84 12.24
C TRP A 116 -1.30 -11.28 12.67
N GLN A 117 -0.17 -11.83 12.20
CA GLN A 117 0.36 -13.11 12.68
C GLN A 117 1.19 -12.86 13.95
N GLY A 118 0.50 -12.70 15.08
CA GLY A 118 1.11 -12.39 16.37
C GLY A 118 0.10 -11.92 17.41
N SER A 119 -1.10 -12.50 17.39
CA SER A 119 -2.11 -12.39 18.45
C SER A 119 -2.25 -13.75 19.12
#